data_AF-A0A673IW65-F1
#
_entry.id   AF-A0A673IW65-F1
#
_cell.length_a   1.000
_cell.length_b   1.000
_cell.length_c   1.000
_cell.angle_alpha   90.00
_cell.angle_beta   90.00
_cell.angle_gamma   90.00
#
_symmetry.space_group_name_H-M   'P 1'
#
loop_
_entity.id
_entity.type
_entity.pdbx_description
1 polymer ?
#
loop_
_entity_poly.entity_id
_entity_poly.type
_entity_poly.pdbx_seq_one_letter_code
_entity_poly.pdbx_strand_id
1 'polypeptide(L)' 'MRRRAADRGRAPGPLSSVSGSGRLPEEILLQIFQYLPLLDRAFASQVCRGWNQTFHMPELWRCFDWSTAL' A
#
# COMPACT_ATOMS: atom_id res chain seq x y z
N MET A 1 -48.74 -2.21 7.28
CA MET A 1 -48.27 -0.84 6.95
C MET A 1 -46.81 -0.71 7.38
N ARG A 2 -45.92 -0.32 6.45
CA ARG A 2 -44.56 0.25 6.66
C ARG A 2 -43.49 -0.77 7.13
N ARG A 3 -42.32 -0.95 6.49
CA ARG A 3 -41.64 -0.32 5.34
C ARG A 3 -40.62 -1.32 4.79
N ARG A 4 -40.42 -1.27 3.47
CA ARG A 4 -39.31 -1.87 2.73
C ARG A 4 -37.95 -1.36 3.26
N ALA A 5 -36.93 -2.21 3.19
CA ALA A 5 -35.63 -1.84 2.61
C ALA A 5 -34.89 -3.13 2.22
N ALA A 6 -34.93 -3.42 0.92
CA ALA A 6 -33.99 -4.31 0.28
C ALA A 6 -32.62 -3.63 0.22
N ASP A 7 -31.58 -4.43 0.40
CA ASP A 7 -30.28 -4.39 -0.26
C ASP A 7 -29.79 -3.03 -0.81
N ARG A 8 -28.75 -2.47 -0.19
CA ARG A 8 -27.66 -1.85 -0.94
C ARG A 8 -26.45 -1.59 -0.05
N GLY A 9 -25.32 -2.15 -0.44
CA GLY A 9 -24.03 -1.54 -0.17
C GLY A 9 -23.18 -2.22 0.88
N ARG A 10 -22.98 -3.53 0.74
CA ARG A 10 -21.69 -4.11 1.13
C ARG A 10 -20.64 -3.51 0.20
N ALA A 11 -20.03 -2.40 0.61
CA ALA A 11 -18.69 -2.06 0.18
C ALA A 11 -17.76 -2.67 1.22
N PRO A 12 -17.13 -3.83 0.96
CA PRO A 12 -15.85 -4.04 1.60
C PRO A 12 -14.95 -2.93 1.03
N GLY A 13 -14.57 -1.95 1.86
CA GLY A 13 -13.34 -1.23 1.60
C GLY A 13 -12.24 -2.25 1.27
N PRO A 14 -11.27 -1.92 0.40
CA PRO A 14 -10.31 -2.88 -0.12
C PRO A 14 -9.87 -3.75 1.05
N LEU A 15 -10.20 -5.04 0.96
CA LEU A 15 -9.84 -6.00 1.99
C LEU A 15 -8.32 -5.93 2.00
N SER A 16 -7.75 -5.14 2.91
CA SER A 16 -6.35 -5.17 3.29
C SER A 16 -6.16 -6.61 3.71
N SER A 17 -5.72 -7.40 2.74
CA SER A 17 -5.66 -8.84 2.78
C SER A 17 -4.75 -9.16 3.94
N VAL A 18 -5.34 -9.47 5.09
CA VAL A 18 -4.61 -9.81 6.30
C VAL A 18 -4.03 -11.20 6.05
N SER A 19 -2.95 -11.20 5.29
CA SER A 19 -2.22 -12.40 4.94
C SER A 19 -1.43 -12.78 6.17
N GLY A 20 -2.01 -13.70 6.95
CA GLY A 20 -1.37 -14.30 8.11
C GLY A 20 0.01 -14.83 7.73
N SER A 21 1.04 -14.18 8.25
CA SER A 21 2.43 -14.64 8.45
C SER A 21 3.38 -13.43 8.54
N GLY A 22 3.20 -12.55 9.54
CA GLY A 22 4.18 -11.51 9.90
C GLY A 22 4.64 -10.55 8.80
N ARG A 23 4.02 -10.56 7.61
CA ARG A 23 4.35 -9.67 6.50
C ARG A 23 3.59 -8.37 6.68
N LEU A 24 4.32 -7.26 6.65
CA LEU A 24 3.72 -5.94 6.66
C LEU A 24 2.76 -5.78 5.46
N PRO A 25 1.57 -5.17 5.65
CA PRO A 25 0.70 -4.79 4.54
C PRO A 25 1.41 -3.87 3.55
N GLU A 26 1.06 -3.97 2.27
CA GLU A 26 1.60 -3.13 1.20
C GLU A 26 1.35 -1.63 1.47
N GLU A 27 0.22 -1.28 2.08
CA GLU A 27 -0.07 0.11 2.52
C GLU A 27 0.97 0.67 3.48
N ILE A 28 1.45 -0.14 4.44
CA ILE A 28 2.48 0.30 5.39
C ILE A 28 3.84 0.40 4.69
N LEU A 29 4.14 -0.53 3.79
CA LEU A 29 5.35 -0.45 2.97
C LEU A 29 5.36 0.82 2.12
N LEU A 30 4.25 1.14 1.44
CA LEU A 30 4.07 2.38 0.68
C LEU A 30 4.35 3.61 1.54
N GLN A 31 3.86 3.64 2.78
CA GLN A 31 4.16 4.73 3.72
C GLN A 31 5.64 4.79 4.08
N ILE A 32 6.27 3.66 4.40
CA ILE A 32 7.72 3.60 4.68
C ILE A 32 8.50 4.18 3.50
N PHE A 33 8.22 3.71 2.29
CA PHE A 33 8.87 4.21 1.08
C PHE A 33 8.69 5.71 0.90
N GLN A 34 7.56 6.32 1.28
CA GLN A 34 7.38 7.78 1.20
C GLN A 34 8.38 8.56 2.06
N TYR A 35 8.86 7.99 3.17
CA TYR A 35 9.90 8.60 4.01
C TYR A 35 11.32 8.30 3.53
N LEU A 36 11.51 7.28 2.68
CA LEU A 36 12.82 6.91 2.15
C LEU A 36 13.17 7.74 0.91
N PRO A 37 14.41 8.26 0.80
CA PRO A 37 14.91 8.84 -0.43
C PRO A 37 15.06 7.78 -1.52
N LEU A 38 15.05 8.21 -2.79
CA LEU A 38 14.98 7.35 -3.98
C LEU A 38 15.99 6.19 -3.95
N LEU A 39 17.23 6.47 -3.52
CA LEU A 39 18.30 5.49 -3.43
C LEU A 39 18.00 4.40 -2.40
N ASP A 40 17.55 4.78 -1.20
CA ASP A 40 17.18 3.82 -0.17
C ASP A 40 15.98 2.98 -0.57
N ARG A 41 15.05 3.51 -1.37
CA ARG A 41 13.95 2.69 -1.93
C ARG A 41 14.48 1.55 -2.78
N ALA A 42 15.49 1.80 -3.61
CA ALA A 42 16.09 0.77 -4.44
C ALA A 42 16.77 -0.32 -3.59
N PHE A 43 17.45 0.05 -2.49
CA PHE A 43 18.01 -0.93 -1.55
C PHE A 43 16.92 -1.69 -0.79
N ALA A 44 15.90 -1.00 -0.32
CA ALA A 44 14.77 -1.56 0.41
C ALA A 44 13.98 -2.58 -0.43
N SER A 45 13.88 -2.35 -1.75
CA SER A 45 13.26 -3.29 -2.70
C SER A 45 14.00 -4.62 -2.84
N GLN A 46 15.27 -4.69 -2.44
CA GLN A 46 16.11 -5.90 -2.55
C GLN A 46 16.03 -6.80 -1.31
N VAL A 47 15.42 -6.32 -0.21
CA VAL A 47 15.43 -7.02 1.09
C VAL A 47 14.54 -8.27 1.06
N CYS A 48 13.35 -8.17 0.46
CA CYS A 48 12.47 -9.33 0.28
C CYS A 48 11.49 -9.12 -0.88
N ARG A 49 10.88 -10.23 -1.35
CA ARG A 49 9.91 -10.20 -2.46
C ARG A 49 8.73 -9.25 -2.24
N GLY A 50 8.27 -9.05 -0.99
CA GLY A 50 7.14 -8.17 -0.70
C GLY A 50 7.48 -6.69 -0.90
N TRP A 51 8.67 -6.27 -0.47
CA TRP A 51 9.15 -4.90 -0.68
C TRP A 51 9.45 -4.65 -2.17
N ASN A 52 9.97 -5.67 -2.86
CA ASN A 52 10.16 -5.62 -4.31
C ASN A 52 8.84 -5.38 -5.07
N GLN A 53 7.79 -6.13 -4.74
CA GLN A 53 6.46 -5.92 -5.33
C GLN A 53 5.92 -4.51 -5.07
N THR A 54 6.09 -4.00 -3.85
CA THR A 54 5.62 -2.66 -3.48
C THR A 54 6.38 -1.56 -4.22
N PHE A 55 7.68 -1.75 -4.50
CA PHE A 55 8.47 -0.79 -5.27
C PHE A 55 7.97 -0.64 -6.73
N HIS A 56 7.47 -1.73 -7.31
CA HIS A 56 6.89 -1.75 -8.65
C HIS A 56 5.43 -1.25 -8.71
N MET A 57 4.81 -0.93 -7.57
CA MET A 57 3.45 -0.38 -7.55
C MET A 57 3.45 1.09 -8.02
N PRO A 58 2.60 1.46 -9.00
CA PRO A 58 2.52 2.83 -9.48
C PRO A 58 2.06 3.82 -8.39
N GLU A 59 1.28 3.37 -7.41
CA GLU A 59 0.76 4.19 -6.29
C GLU A 59 1.88 4.86 -5.49
N LEU A 60 3.02 4.18 -5.35
CA LEU A 60 4.22 4.67 -4.68
C LEU A 60 4.76 5.97 -5.31
N TRP A 61 4.73 6.01 -6.64
CA TRP A 61 5.30 7.08 -7.45
C TRP A 61 4.33 8.24 -7.64
N ARG A 62 3.02 8.00 -7.48
CA ARG A 62 1.98 9.02 -7.67
C ARG A 62 2.01 10.12 -6.61
N CYS A 63 2.45 9.81 -5.39
CA CYS A 63 2.55 10.77 -4.29
C CYS A 63 4.01 11.16 -4.00
N PHE A 64 4.94 10.90 -4.93
CA PHE A 64 6.35 11.17 -4.68
C PHE A 64 6.64 12.67 -4.77
N ASP A 65 7.08 13.24 -3.65
CA ASP A 65 7.69 14.55 -3.61
C ASP A 65 9.17 14.44 -4.00
N TRP A 66 9.58 15.17 -5.03
CA TRP A 66 10.95 15.14 -5.54
C TRP A 66 11.94 15.93 -4.68
N SER A 67 11.48 16.70 -3.68
CA SER A 67 12.34 17.55 -2.86
C SER A 67 13.22 16.77 -1.88
N THR A 68 12.86 15.53 -1.55
CA THR A 68 13.63 14.63 -0.66
C THR A 68 14.51 13.63 -1.42
N ALA A 69 14.79 13.88 -2.71
CA ALA A 69 15.57 12.98 -3.56
C ALA A 69 17.10 13.03 -3.35
N LEU A 70 17.61 13.78 -2.35
CA LEU A 70 19.04 13.91 -2.04
C LEU A 70 19.33 13.67 -0.56
#